data_AF-A0A4Q8L4U7-F1
#
_entry.id   AF-A0A4Q8L4U7-F1
#
_cell.length_a   1.000
_cell.length_b   1.000
_cell.length_c   1.000
_cell.angle_alpha   90.00
_cell.angle_beta   90.00
_cell.angle_gamma   90.00
#
_symmetry.space_group_name_H-M   'P 1'
#
loop_
_entity.id
_entity.type
_entity.pdbx_description
1 polymer ?
#
loop_
_entity_poly.entity_id
_entity_poly.type
_entity_poly.pdbx_seq_one_letter_code
_entity_poly.pdbx_strand_id
1 'polypeptide(L)'
;MDDFVRRISVHAERVANGKNREVCGLVERAAGGFRIQMRLGDGNTHCQLAGEEPMVTFHVHLDFGGGQFSPRDYDQPGYMTRRGRLCYQEGRGREALVTRYGRRGGSVCADSGLARVPQ
;
A
#
# COMPACT_ATOMS: atom_id res chain seq x y z
N MET A 1 -13.25 1.36 -4.53
CA MET A 1 -12.18 1.53 -3.52
C MET A 1 -10.90 1.99 -4.19
N ASP A 2 -10.40 1.28 -5.21
CA ASP A 2 -9.20 1.64 -5.99
C ASP A 2 -9.13 3.12 -6.41
N ASP A 3 -10.21 3.66 -6.98
CA ASP A 3 -10.28 5.08 -7.37
C ASP A 3 -10.15 6.04 -6.20
N PHE A 4 -10.71 5.68 -5.04
CA PHE A 4 -10.58 6.47 -3.82
C PHE A 4 -9.12 6.45 -3.33
N VAL A 5 -8.51 5.26 -3.25
CA VAL A 5 -7.11 5.09 -2.79
C VAL A 5 -6.12 5.77 -3.74
N ARG A 6 -6.35 5.70 -5.06
CA ARG A 6 -5.52 6.37 -6.07
C ARG A 6 -5.50 7.90 -5.93
N ARG A 7 -6.61 8.49 -5.50
CA ARG A 7 -6.69 9.96 -5.30
C ARG A 7 -5.89 10.40 -4.08
N ILE A 8 -5.93 9.62 -3.01
CA ILE A 8 -5.23 9.95 -1.77
C ILE A 8 -3.74 9.58 -1.81
N SER A 9 -3.35 8.58 -2.61
CA SER A 9 -2.01 8.01 -2.58
C SER A 9 -0.92 9.03 -2.90
N VAL A 10 -1.16 9.89 -3.89
CA VAL A 10 -0.25 10.98 -4.29
C VAL A 10 -0.04 11.97 -3.14
N HIS A 11 -1.10 12.29 -2.40
CA HIS A 11 -1.01 13.21 -1.26
C HIS A 11 -0.28 12.56 -0.08
N ALA A 12 -0.58 11.28 0.20
CA ALA A 12 0.06 10.53 1.27
C ALA A 12 1.57 10.34 1.02
N GLU A 13 1.99 10.06 -0.22
CA GLU A 13 3.40 10.00 -0.60
C GLU A 13 4.12 11.34 -0.39
N ARG A 14 3.49 12.46 -0.76
CA ARG A 14 4.08 13.79 -0.52
C ARG A 14 4.27 14.05 0.97
N VAL A 15 3.29 13.68 1.80
CA VAL A 15 3.39 13.83 3.27
C VAL A 15 4.49 12.93 3.83
N ALA A 16 4.52 11.66 3.43
CA ALA A 16 5.50 10.69 3.89
C ALA A 16 6.94 11.13 3.57
N ASN A 17 7.20 11.46 2.32
CA ASN A 17 8.50 11.93 1.86
C ASN A 17 8.88 13.29 2.49
N GLY A 18 7.94 14.23 2.60
CA GLY A 18 8.18 15.53 3.22
C GLY A 18 8.47 15.47 4.71
N LYS A 19 8.04 14.39 5.39
CA LYS A 19 8.33 14.14 6.82
C LYS A 19 9.42 13.10 7.03
N ASN A 20 9.95 12.50 5.96
CA ASN A 20 10.84 11.35 6.01
C ASN A 20 10.32 10.22 6.92
N ARG A 21 9.01 9.94 6.84
CA ARG A 21 8.31 8.95 7.66
C ARG A 21 7.29 8.20 6.83
N GLU A 22 7.19 6.88 7.03
CA GLU A 22 6.15 6.07 6.39
C GLU A 22 4.75 6.51 6.87
N VAL A 23 3.72 6.17 6.09
CA VAL A 23 2.32 6.42 6.47
C VAL A 23 1.60 5.09 6.52
N CYS A 24 1.00 4.80 7.67
CA CYS A 24 0.09 3.69 7.84
C CYS A 24 -1.34 4.21 7.82
N GLY A 25 -2.23 3.51 7.15
CA GLY A 25 -3.64 3.82 7.12
C GLY A 25 -4.54 2.60 7.04
N LEU A 26 -5.80 2.80 7.38
CA LEU A 26 -6.88 1.83 7.27
C LEU A 26 -8.00 2.41 6.42
N VAL A 27 -8.42 1.65 5.41
CA VAL A 27 -9.54 2.01 4.53
C VAL A 27 -10.80 1.29 5.00
N GLU A 28 -11.82 2.06 5.35
CA GLU A 28 -13.08 1.60 5.89
C GLU A 28 -14.23 1.97 4.96
N ARG A 29 -15.31 1.17 4.96
CA ARG A 29 -16.57 1.59 4.33
C ARG A 29 -17.28 2.55 5.27
N ALA A 30 -17.77 3.64 4.71
CA ALA A 30 -18.59 4.62 5.42
C ALA A 30 -19.92 4.80 4.67
N ALA A 31 -20.91 5.42 5.32
CA ALA A 31 -22.17 5.74 4.67
C ALA A 31 -21.91 6.61 3.42
N GLY A 32 -22.25 6.08 2.24
CA GLY A 32 -22.06 6.75 0.96
C GLY A 32 -20.65 6.66 0.34
N GLY A 33 -19.72 5.86 0.88
CA GLY A 33 -18.41 5.70 0.25
C GLY A 33 -17.33 5.02 1.09
N PHE A 34 -16.12 5.57 1.02
CA PHE A 34 -14.93 5.08 1.71
C PHE A 34 -14.33 6.20 2.56
N ARG A 35 -13.82 5.83 3.73
CA ARG A 35 -13.00 6.68 4.58
C ARG A 35 -11.62 6.06 4.73
N ILE A 36 -10.60 6.89 4.94
CA ILE A 36 -9.29 6.42 5.36
C ILE A 36 -8.89 7.12 6.67
N GLN A 37 -8.36 6.35 7.60
CA GLN A 37 -7.64 6.86 8.77
C GLN A 37 -6.15 6.68 8.50
N MET A 38 -5.33 7.70 8.76
CA MET A 38 -3.88 7.66 8.51
C MET A 38 -3.10 8.19 9.70
N ARG A 39 -1.94 7.60 9.97
CA ARG A 39 -0.93 8.11 10.90
C ARG A 39 0.44 8.06 10.25
N LEU A 40 1.33 8.95 10.69
CA LEU A 40 2.76 8.78 10.43
C LEU A 40 3.26 7.58 11.22
N GLY A 41 3.89 6.63 10.54
CA GLY A 41 4.61 5.51 11.15
C GLY A 41 5.99 5.95 11.61
N ASP A 42 6.57 5.20 12.56
CA ASP A 42 7.97 5.35 12.99
C ASP A 42 8.92 4.39 12.22
N GLY A 43 8.45 3.81 11.10
CA GLY A 43 9.17 2.83 10.27
C GLY A 43 8.26 1.68 9.85
N ASN A 44 8.89 0.62 9.34
CA ASN A 44 8.27 -0.58 8.72
C ASN A 44 7.57 -1.50 9.75
N THR A 45 7.12 -0.91 10.85
CA THR A 45 6.39 -1.53 11.94
C THR A 45 4.96 -1.73 11.51
N HIS A 46 4.48 -2.97 11.67
CA HIS A 46 3.14 -3.43 11.38
C HIS A 46 2.07 -2.32 11.41
N CYS A 47 1.41 -2.06 10.28
CA CYS A 47 0.36 -1.06 10.17
C CYS A 47 -0.95 -1.55 10.83
N GLN A 48 -0.92 -1.78 12.14
CA GLN A 48 -2.11 -1.91 12.98
C GLN A 48 -2.45 -0.55 13.57
N LEU A 49 -3.55 0.07 13.09
CA LEU A 49 -4.23 1.10 13.87
C LEU A 49 -5.18 0.38 14.84
N ALA A 50 -5.35 0.92 16.05
CA ALA A 50 -6.23 0.34 17.05
C ALA A 50 -7.71 0.57 16.69
N GLY A 51 -8.54 -0.48 16.81
CA GLY A 51 -9.99 -0.41 16.63
C GLY A 51 -10.46 -1.09 15.35
N GLU A 52 -11.24 -2.17 15.54
CA GLU A 52 -11.91 -3.01 14.52
C GLU A 52 -11.00 -3.81 13.57
N GLU A 53 -11.50 -4.97 13.13
CA GLU A 53 -10.92 -5.78 12.06
C GLU A 53 -10.91 -4.95 10.77
N PRO A 54 -9.74 -4.50 10.31
CA PRO A 54 -9.69 -3.63 9.15
C PRO A 54 -10.08 -4.40 7.90
N MET A 55 -10.92 -3.78 7.05
CA MET A 55 -11.23 -4.40 5.76
C MET A 55 -10.03 -4.37 4.80
N VAL A 56 -9.27 -3.26 4.75
CA VAL A 56 -8.10 -3.11 3.87
C VAL A 56 -7.07 -2.09 4.42
N THR A 57 -5.77 -2.42 4.42
CA THR A 57 -4.69 -1.48 4.81
C THR A 57 -4.27 -0.54 3.70
N PHE A 58 -3.58 0.52 4.08
CA PHE A 58 -2.88 1.41 3.19
C PHE A 58 -1.50 1.74 3.78
N HIS A 59 -0.43 1.49 3.03
CA HIS A 59 0.93 1.75 3.47
C HIS A 59 1.66 2.61 2.43
N VAL A 60 2.39 3.63 2.88
CA VAL A 60 3.30 4.40 2.05
C VAL A 60 4.73 4.00 2.39
N HIS A 61 5.42 3.41 1.42
CA HIS A 61 6.86 3.15 1.55
C HIS A 61 7.63 4.39 1.11
N LEU A 62 8.65 4.74 1.88
CA LEU A 62 9.57 5.82 1.50
C LEU A 62 10.36 5.47 0.25
N ASP A 63 10.90 6.48 -0.42
CA ASP A 63 11.63 6.29 -1.68
C ASP A 63 12.88 5.40 -1.54
N PHE A 64 13.48 5.32 -0.35
CA PHE A 64 14.57 4.42 -0.02
C PHE A 64 14.11 3.07 0.56
N GLY A 65 12.82 2.92 0.87
CA GLY A 65 12.22 1.64 1.24
C GLY A 65 12.20 0.65 0.07
N GLY A 66 12.08 -0.64 0.41
CA GLY A 66 11.94 -1.70 -0.58
C GLY A 66 10.70 -1.51 -1.46
N GLY A 67 10.78 -1.91 -2.73
CA GLY A 67 9.67 -1.83 -3.69
C GLY A 67 8.62 -2.94 -3.57
N GLN A 68 8.70 -3.73 -2.50
CA GLN A 68 7.84 -4.88 -2.24
C GLN A 68 7.06 -4.65 -0.96
N PHE A 69 5.87 -5.24 -0.87
CA PHE A 69 5.20 -5.46 0.40
C PHE A 69 6.13 -6.19 1.39
N SER A 70 6.24 -5.65 2.60
CA SER A 70 6.88 -6.32 3.71
C SER A 70 6.11 -7.62 4.05
N PRO A 71 6.74 -8.60 4.72
CA PRO A 71 6.02 -9.79 5.18
C PRO A 71 4.75 -9.48 5.98
N ARG A 72 4.76 -8.37 6.75
CA ARG A 72 3.65 -7.92 7.59
C ARG A 72 2.52 -7.27 6.80
N ASP A 73 2.80 -6.71 5.62
CA ASP A 73 1.73 -6.15 4.78
C ASP A 73 0.80 -7.26 4.28
N TYR A 74 1.28 -8.50 4.17
CA TYR A 74 0.48 -9.66 3.76
C TYR A 74 -0.42 -10.24 4.85
N ASP A 75 -0.35 -9.74 6.08
CA ASP A 75 -1.18 -10.23 7.19
C ASP A 75 -2.68 -9.92 6.94
N GLN A 76 -2.98 -8.94 6.09
CA GLN A 76 -4.34 -8.58 5.67
C GLN A 76 -4.32 -7.94 4.28
N PRO A 77 -5.44 -7.96 3.52
CA PRO A 77 -5.51 -7.29 2.23
C PRO A 77 -5.16 -5.81 2.34
N GLY A 78 -4.46 -5.27 1.35
CA GLY A 78 -3.81 -3.98 1.52
C GLY A 78 -3.33 -3.31 0.26
N TYR A 79 -3.24 -1.99 0.33
CA TYR A 79 -2.57 -1.16 -0.65
C TYR A 79 -1.19 -0.74 -0.16
N MET A 80 -0.24 -0.68 -1.08
CA MET A 80 1.04 -0.01 -0.87
C MET A 80 1.23 1.03 -1.98
N THR A 81 1.68 2.23 -1.64
CA THR A 81 2.04 3.24 -2.63
C THR A 81 3.48 3.70 -2.46
N ARG A 82 4.16 3.92 -3.59
CA ARG A 82 5.55 4.38 -3.65
C ARG A 82 5.89 4.88 -5.04
N ARG A 83 6.61 6.00 -5.13
CA ARG A 83 7.09 6.60 -6.39
C ARG A 83 5.95 6.74 -7.42
N GLY A 84 4.77 7.13 -6.96
CA GLY A 84 3.56 7.29 -7.77
C GLY A 84 2.94 5.98 -8.29
N ARG A 85 3.44 4.82 -7.85
CA ARG A 85 2.83 3.51 -8.13
C ARG A 85 1.96 3.12 -6.96
N LEU A 86 0.73 2.70 -7.26
CA LEU A 86 -0.19 2.13 -6.30
C LEU A 86 -0.33 0.63 -6.57
N CYS A 87 -0.09 -0.16 -5.55
CA CYS A 87 -0.15 -1.60 -5.56
C CYS A 87 -1.21 -2.08 -4.60
N TYR A 88 -1.80 -3.23 -4.90
CA TYR A 88 -2.75 -3.93 -4.04
C TYR A 88 -2.32 -5.39 -3.91
N GLN A 89 -2.55 -6.00 -2.76
CA GLN A 89 -2.41 -7.44 -2.53
C GLN A 89 -3.57 -7.96 -1.67
N GLU A 90 -3.92 -9.22 -1.90
CA GLU A 90 -4.88 -10.01 -1.11
C GLU A 90 -4.25 -11.33 -0.61
N GLY A 91 -2.93 -11.33 -0.49
CA GLY A 91 -2.08 -12.48 -0.23
C GLY A 91 -0.86 -12.51 -1.15
N ARG A 92 0.18 -13.23 -0.71
CA ARG A 92 1.40 -13.43 -1.50
C ARG A 92 1.10 -14.12 -2.83
N GLY A 93 1.69 -13.61 -3.90
CA GLY A 93 1.46 -14.08 -5.28
C GLY A 93 0.18 -13.56 -5.93
N ARG A 94 -0.58 -12.70 -5.24
CA ARG A 94 -1.81 -12.07 -5.74
C ARG A 94 -1.69 -10.54 -5.79
N GLU A 95 -0.48 -10.05 -6.03
CA GLU A 95 -0.19 -8.63 -6.13
C GLU A 95 -0.63 -8.08 -7.49
N ALA A 96 -1.17 -6.85 -7.48
CA ALA A 96 -1.60 -6.16 -8.67
C ALA A 96 -1.24 -4.68 -8.64
N LEU A 97 -0.87 -4.15 -9.80
CA LEU A 97 -0.75 -2.71 -10.01
C LEU A 97 -2.15 -2.13 -10.15
N VAL A 98 -2.46 -1.11 -9.36
CA VAL A 98 -3.71 -0.36 -9.42
C VAL A 98 -3.54 0.77 -10.42
N THR A 99 -4.34 0.75 -11.49
CA THR A 99 -4.32 1.77 -12.55
C THR A 99 -5.67 2.47 -12.66
N ARG A 100 -5.76 3.50 -13.49
CA ARG A 100 -7.04 4.15 -13.82
C ARG A 100 -8.04 3.23 -14.54
N TYR A 101 -7.57 2.09 -15.06
CA TYR A 101 -8.38 1.12 -15.79
C TYR A 101 -8.66 -0.15 -14.96
N GLY A 102 -8.33 -0.12 -13.66
CA GLY A 102 -8.45 -1.26 -12.77
C GLY A 102 -7.10 -1.92 -12.45
N ARG A 103 -7.18 -3.11 -11.86
CA ARG A 103 -6.04 -3.87 -11.36
C ARG A 103 -5.42 -4.70 -12.47
N ARG A 104 -4.09 -4.58 -12.64
CA ARG A 104 -3.30 -5.39 -13.55
C ARG A 104 -2.39 -6.30 -12.73
N GLY A 105 -2.68 -7.59 -12.74
CA GLY A 105 -1.79 -8.60 -12.16
C GLY A 105 -0.43 -8.59 -12.84
N GLY A 106 0.63 -8.85 -12.07
CA GLY A 106 2.00 -8.91 -12.58
C GLY A 106 3.01 -8.14 -11.74
N SER A 107 4.29 -8.49 -11.95
CA SER A 107 5.44 -8.21 -11.08
C SER A 107 5.79 -6.75 -10.79
N VAL A 108 5.05 -5.75 -11.29
CA VAL A 108 5.41 -4.33 -11.08
C VAL A 108 5.31 -3.91 -9.60
N CYS A 109 4.50 -4.62 -8.83
CA CYS A 109 4.32 -4.47 -7.38
C CYS A 109 5.14 -5.48 -6.55
N ALA A 110 5.65 -6.50 -7.22
CA ALA A 110 6.43 -7.60 -6.65
C ALA A 110 7.81 -7.66 -7.33
N ASP A 111 8.34 -6.52 -7.77
CA ASP A 111 9.63 -6.44 -8.46
C ASP A 111 10.68 -6.66 -7.38
N SER A 112 10.88 -7.94 -7.14
CA SER A 112 11.98 -8.48 -6.39
C SER A 112 13.20 -8.11 -7.20
N GLY A 113 14.07 -7.27 -6.64
CA GLY A 113 15.44 -7.14 -7.11
C GLY A 113 16.23 -8.47 -7.06
N LEU A 114 15.57 -9.61 -6.88
CA LEU A 114 16.07 -10.91 -7.25
C LEU A 114 15.80 -11.07 -8.75
N ALA A 115 16.85 -10.80 -9.53
CA ALA A 115 16.95 -11.27 -10.90
C ALA A 115 16.29 -12.65 -11.04
N ARG A 116 15.45 -12.80 -12.06
CA ARG A 116 15.09 -14.12 -12.57
C ARG A 116 16.41 -14.87 -12.79
N VAL A 117 16.69 -15.86 -11.94
CA VAL A 117 17.72 -16.84 -12.25
C VAL A 117 17.19 -17.61 -13.46
N PRO A 118 17.87 -17.59 -14.62
CA PRO A 118 17.45 -18.42 -15.73
C PRO A 118 17.62 -19.89 -15.33
N GLN A 119 16.60 -20.70 -15.62
CA GLN A 119 16.69 -22.16 -15.58
C GLN A 119 17.61 -22.66 -16.70
#